data_AF-A0A2V9I946-F1
#
_entry.id   AF-A0A2V9I946-F1
#
_cell.length_a   1.000
_cell.length_b   1.000
_cell.length_c   1.000
_cell.angle_alpha   90.00
_cell.angle_beta   90.00
_cell.angle_gamma   90.00
#
_symmetry.space_group_name_H-M   'P 1'
#
loop_
_entity.id
_entity.type
_entity.pdbx_description
1 polymer ?
#
loop_
_entity_poly.entity_id
_entity_poly.type
_entity_poly.pdbx_seq_one_letter_code
_entity_poly.pdbx_strand_id
1 'polypeptide(L)'
;MKALFLTREYPPNVYGGAGVVVDQLSRALNRRMTVEVRCFGERPSPPGPDTLVVRGYKPWQRLGAGGDGPRFAPALETLSIALAMARDPVDADVVHAHTWY
;
A
#
# COMPACT_ATOMS: atom_id res chain seq x y z
N MET A 1 -4.24 -13.18 15.45
CA MET A 1 -5.02 -12.57 14.36
C MET A 1 -4.14 -11.54 13.66
N LYS A 2 -4.15 -11.52 12.33
CA LYS A 2 -3.40 -10.59 11.48
C LYS A 2 -4.35 -9.88 10.51
N ALA A 3 -4.27 -8.55 10.45
CA ALA A 3 -5.00 -7.74 9.48
C ALA A 3 -4.05 -7.20 8.40
N LEU A 4 -4.50 -7.24 7.13
CA LEU A 4 -3.80 -6.65 5.99
C LEU A 4 -4.61 -5.49 5.42
N PHE A 5 -4.00 -4.32 5.36
CA PHE A 5 -4.54 -3.14 4.68
C PHE A 5 -3.93 -3.01 3.29
N LEU A 6 -4.78 -2.92 2.27
CA LEU A 6 -4.40 -2.55 0.91
C LEU A 6 -4.92 -1.14 0.67
N THR A 7 -4.01 -0.17 0.49
CA THR A 7 -4.39 1.24 0.35
C THR A 7 -3.54 1.95 -0.68
N ARG A 8 -4.07 3.00 -1.32
CA ARG A 8 -3.23 3.92 -2.08
C ARG A 8 -2.39 4.79 -1.16
N GLU A 9 -3.05 5.42 -0.19
CA GLU A 9 -2.47 6.46 0.66
C GLU A 9 -2.12 5.93 2.04
N TYR A 10 -0.95 6.32 2.54
CA TYR A 10 -0.49 6.06 3.89
C TYR A 10 0.68 7.00 4.23
N PRO A 11 0.89 7.47 5.48
CA PRO A 11 1.90 8.47 5.79
C PRO A 11 3.30 8.07 5.30
N PRO A 12 4.11 8.98 4.73
CA PRO A 12 3.89 10.44 4.69
C PRO A 12 2.98 10.91 3.54
N ASN A 13 2.52 10.03 2.66
CA ASN A 13 1.77 10.38 1.45
C ASN A 13 0.27 10.21 1.67
N VAL A 14 -0.34 11.14 2.39
CA VAL A 14 -1.79 11.22 2.63
C VAL A 14 -2.31 12.53 2.07
N TYR A 15 -3.29 12.45 1.17
CA TYR A 15 -3.86 13.58 0.45
C TYR A 15 -5.36 13.73 0.66
N GLY A 16 -6.03 12.72 1.23
CA GLY A 16 -7.45 12.77 1.53
C GLY A 16 -7.86 11.98 2.77
N GLY A 17 -9.16 12.06 3.11
CA GLY A 17 -9.72 11.40 4.29
C GLY A 17 -9.58 9.89 4.29
N ALA A 18 -9.52 9.26 3.10
CA ALA A 18 -9.30 7.82 2.98
C ALA A 18 -7.94 7.38 3.55
N GLY A 19 -6.86 8.09 3.22
CA GLY A 19 -5.54 7.82 3.78
C GLY A 19 -5.47 8.07 5.29
N VAL A 20 -6.18 9.09 5.78
CA VAL A 20 -6.30 9.39 7.22
C VAL A 20 -6.98 8.23 7.97
N VAL A 21 -8.07 7.69 7.43
CA VAL A 21 -8.78 6.55 8.04
C VAL A 21 -7.84 5.34 8.16
N VAL A 22 -7.10 5.01 7.10
CA VAL A 22 -6.18 3.86 7.13
C VAL A 22 -5.05 4.07 8.13
N ASP A 23 -4.45 5.25 8.21
CA ASP A 23 -3.41 5.58 9.20
C ASP A 23 -3.90 5.42 10.64
N GLN A 24 -5.06 6.01 10.96
CA GLN A 24 -5.57 5.97 12.33
C GLN A 24 -6.04 4.56 12.72
N LEU A 25 -6.70 3.86 11.80
CA LEU A 25 -7.21 2.51 12.05
C LEU A 25 -6.08 1.49 12.19
N SER A 26 -5.07 1.52 11.31
CA SER A 26 -3.94 0.58 11.36
C SER A 26 -3.17 0.71 12.68
N ARG A 27 -2.91 1.94 13.14
CA ARG A 27 -2.26 2.22 14.43
C ARG A 27 -3.11 1.79 15.61
N ALA A 28 -4.43 2.00 15.54
CA ALA A 28 -5.34 1.59 16.59
C ALA A 28 -5.41 0.06 16.74
N LEU A 29 -5.49 -0.67 15.62
CA LEU A 29 -5.50 -2.13 15.59
C LEU A 29 -4.16 -2.73 15.97
N ASN A 30 -3.05 -2.08 15.63
CA ASN A 30 -1.71 -2.55 15.96
C ASN A 30 -1.48 -2.75 17.47
N ARG A 31 -2.26 -2.07 18.32
CA ARG A 31 -2.24 -2.26 19.78
C ARG A 31 -2.85 -3.60 20.24
N ARG A 32 -3.48 -4.35 19.34
CA ARG A 32 -4.27 -5.55 19.65
C ARG A 32 -3.96 -6.74 18.75
N MET A 33 -3.37 -6.51 17.58
CA MET A 33 -3.08 -7.55 16.59
C MET A 33 -1.92 -7.15 15.69
N THR A 34 -1.35 -8.11 14.96
CA THR A 34 -0.39 -7.82 13.90
C THR A 34 -1.09 -7.13 12.76
N VAL A 35 -0.49 -6.05 12.24
CA VAL A 35 -1.03 -5.27 11.14
C VAL A 35 0.02 -5.14 10.05
N GLU A 36 -0.37 -5.46 8.82
CA GLU A 36 0.41 -5.17 7.63
C GLU A 36 -0.32 -4.12 6.80
N VAL A 37 0.41 -3.12 6.29
CA VAL A 37 -0.11 -2.13 5.35
C VAL A 37 0.72 -2.22 4.08
N ARG A 38 0.06 -2.46 2.95
CA ARG A 38 0.65 -2.38 1.60
C ARG A 38 0.10 -1.13 0.92
N CYS A 39 1.00 -0.28 0.42
CA CYS A 39 0.61 0.99 -0.15
C CYS A 39 1.54 1.51 -1.24
N PHE A 40 1.15 2.61 -1.87
CA PHE A 40 1.89 3.21 -2.96
C PHE A 40 3.09 4.01 -2.44
N GLY A 41 4.13 4.10 -3.27
CA GLY A 41 5.34 4.87 -3.00
C GLY A 41 6.44 4.04 -2.32
N GLU A 42 7.66 4.58 -2.35
CA GLU A 42 8.80 3.96 -1.68
C GLU A 42 8.64 4.04 -0.17
N ARG A 43 9.08 3.00 0.53
CA ARG A 43 9.23 3.04 1.98
C ARG A 43 10.60 2.50 2.38
N PRO A 44 11.22 3.09 3.42
CA PRO A 44 12.33 2.44 4.08
C PRO A 44 11.89 1.07 4.60
N SER A 45 12.83 0.12 4.66
CA SER A 45 12.60 -1.17 5.31
C SER A 45 12.02 -0.95 6.72
N PRO A 46 11.04 -1.77 7.14
CA PRO A 46 10.38 -1.58 8.42
C PRO A 46 11.42 -1.61 9.55
N PRO A 47 11.42 -0.61 10.46
CA PRO A 47 12.31 -0.62 11.60
C PRO A 47 11.86 -1.69 12.60
N GLY A 48 12.71 -2.70 12.84
CA GLY A 48 12.61 -3.61 13.99
C GLY A 48 11.35 -4.48 14.07
N PRO A 49 11.18 -5.23 15.18
CA PRO A 49 10.10 -6.20 15.38
C PRO A 49 8.77 -5.53 15.78
N ASP A 50 8.44 -4.40 15.16
CA ASP A 50 7.14 -3.76 15.38
C ASP A 50 6.02 -4.61 14.78
N THR A 51 4.91 -4.71 15.52
CA THR A 51 3.71 -5.44 15.09
C THR A 51 3.01 -4.78 13.89
N LEU A 52 3.40 -3.55 13.52
CA LEU A 52 2.90 -2.81 12.34
C LEU A 52 3.98 -2.78 11.26
N VAL A 53 3.79 -3.58 10.23
CA VAL A 53 4.66 -3.64 9.06
C VAL A 53 4.06 -2.80 7.94
N VAL A 54 4.86 -1.93 7.31
CA VAL A 54 4.40 -1.10 6.19
C VAL A 54 5.28 -1.35 4.98
N ARG A 55 4.69 -1.77 3.87
CA ARG A 55 5.36 -2.06 2.60
C ARG A 55 4.90 -1.09 1.52
N GLY A 56 5.88 -0.47 0.87
CA GLY A 56 5.68 0.45 -0.24
C GLY A 56 5.91 -0.22 -1.60
N TYR A 57 5.13 0.16 -2.60
CA TYR A 57 5.23 -0.36 -3.98
C TYR A 57 5.35 0.79 -4.98
N LYS A 58 6.23 0.62 -5.97
CA LYS A 58 6.44 1.54 -7.09
C LYS A 58 5.85 0.97 -8.37
N PRO A 59 5.41 1.82 -9.31
CA PRO A 59 5.01 1.35 -10.62
C PRO A 59 6.20 0.78 -11.38
N TRP A 60 5.95 -0.12 -12.34
CA TRP A 60 7.01 -0.63 -13.19
C TRP A 60 7.58 0.48 -14.08
N GLN A 61 8.91 0.55 -14.16
CA GLN A 61 9.63 1.61 -14.88
C GLN A 61 9.18 1.77 -16.34
N ARG A 62 8.80 0.66 -17.01
CA ARG A 62 8.31 0.65 -18.40
C ARG A 62 7.03 1.48 -18.61
N LEU A 63 6.27 1.75 -17.55
CA LEU A 63 4.97 2.42 -17.62
C LEU A 63 5.05 3.92 -17.35
N GLY A 64 6.25 4.45 -17.09
CA GLY A 64 6.46 5.86 -16.76
C GLY A 64 5.99 6.83 -17.85
N ALA A 65 5.49 7.99 -17.44
CA ALA A 65 5.11 9.10 -18.30
C ALA A 65 6.34 9.82 -18.93
N GLY A 66 7.04 9.13 -19.83
CA GLY A 66 8.06 9.73 -20.72
C GLY A 66 7.47 10.10 -22.09
N GLY A 67 8.26 10.73 -22.97
CA GLY A 67 7.83 11.12 -24.32
C GLY A 67 7.31 9.97 -25.19
N ASP A 68 7.83 8.76 -24.97
CA ASP A 68 7.39 7.50 -25.60
C ASP A 68 6.49 6.64 -24.69
N GLY A 69 6.00 7.22 -23.58
CA GLY A 69 5.17 6.53 -22.60
C GLY A 69 3.79 6.17 -23.14
N PRO A 70 3.12 5.16 -22.56
CA PRO A 70 1.79 4.78 -22.98
C PRO A 70 0.77 5.90 -22.72
N ARG A 71 -0.21 6.07 -23.61
CA ARG A 71 -1.28 7.10 -23.55
C ARG A 71 -1.96 7.20 -22.17
N PHE A 72 -2.07 6.09 -21.45
CA PHE A 72 -2.73 6.00 -20.14
C PHE A 72 -1.76 5.60 -19.02
N ALA A 73 -0.53 6.14 -19.05
CA ALA A 73 0.51 5.86 -18.05
C ALA A 73 0.00 5.86 -16.60
N PRO A 74 -0.78 6.84 -16.10
CA PRO A 74 -1.23 6.83 -14.70
C PRO A 74 -2.11 5.62 -14.33
N ALA A 75 -2.96 5.17 -15.24
CA ALA A 75 -3.81 4.00 -15.03
C ALA A 75 -2.99 2.70 -15.04
N LEU A 76 -2.04 2.59 -15.96
CA LEU A 76 -1.16 1.43 -16.07
C LEU A 76 -0.18 1.35 -14.89
N GLU A 77 0.36 2.48 -14.45
CA GLU A 77 1.18 2.59 -13.24
C GLU A 77 0.41 2.07 -12.01
N THR A 78 -0.83 2.53 -11.83
CA THR A 78 -1.71 2.09 -10.74
C THR A 78 -1.95 0.58 -10.80
N LEU A 79 -2.30 0.05 -11.98
CA LEU A 79 -2.50 -1.38 -12.18
C LEU A 79 -1.23 -2.20 -11.88
N SER A 80 -0.06 -1.70 -12.27
CA SER A 80 1.21 -2.39 -11.99
C SER A 80 1.52 -2.49 -10.50
N ILE A 81 1.17 -1.45 -9.74
CA ILE A 81 1.29 -1.46 -8.28
C ILE A 81 0.31 -2.46 -7.67
N ALA A 82 -0.94 -2.47 -8.11
CA ALA A 82 -1.96 -3.41 -7.63
C ALA A 82 -1.54 -4.87 -7.91
N LEU A 83 -1.03 -5.16 -9.09
CA LEU A 83 -0.49 -6.48 -9.45
C LEU A 83 0.72 -6.86 -8.58
N ALA A 84 1.62 -5.92 -8.30
CA ALA A 84 2.75 -6.16 -7.41
C ALA A 84 2.29 -6.46 -5.97
N MET A 85 1.29 -5.73 -5.45
CA MET A 85 0.70 -5.97 -4.14
C MET A 85 0.00 -7.33 -4.05
N ALA A 86 -0.70 -7.73 -5.11
CA ALA A 86 -1.45 -8.99 -5.20
C ALA A 86 -0.54 -10.21 -5.37
N ARG A 87 0.66 -10.04 -5.96
CA ARG A 87 1.66 -11.09 -6.10
C ARG A 87 2.19 -11.57 -4.74
N ASP A 88 2.35 -10.65 -3.79
CA ASP A 88 2.96 -10.97 -2.50
C ASP A 88 2.03 -11.87 -1.67
N PRO A 89 2.56 -12.95 -1.04
CA PRO A 89 1.75 -13.89 -0.26
C PRO A 89 0.87 -13.20 0.78
N VAL A 90 -0.34 -13.73 0.98
CA VAL A 90 -1.28 -13.22 1.98
C VAL A 90 -1.46 -14.30 3.05
N ASP A 91 -0.97 -13.98 4.25
CA ASP A 91 -1.05 -14.77 5.50
C ASP A 91 -1.96 -14.10 6.54
N ALA A 92 -2.73 -13.07 6.13
CA ALA A 92 -3.65 -12.34 7.00
C ALA A 92 -5.00 -13.07 7.13
N ASP A 93 -5.60 -12.98 8.32
CA ASP A 93 -6.95 -13.52 8.57
C ASP A 93 -8.05 -12.63 7.96
N VAL A 94 -7.79 -11.31 7.89
CA VAL A 94 -8.72 -10.32 7.34
C VAL A 94 -7.96 -9.34 6.45
N VAL A 95 -8.50 -9.08 5.26
CA VAL A 95 -8.00 -8.07 4.32
C VAL A 95 -8.99 -6.92 4.25
N HIS A 96 -8.51 -5.70 4.51
CA HIS A 96 -9.24 -4.46 4.33
C HIS A 96 -8.66 -3.67 3.15
N ALA A 97 -9.41 -3.60 2.05
CA ALA A 97 -9.06 -2.79 0.89
C ALA A 97 -9.74 -1.42 1.00
N HIS A 98 -8.96 -0.35 0.95
CA HIS A 98 -9.46 1.02 1.01
C HIS A 98 -8.72 1.86 -0.01
N THR A 99 -9.40 2.32 -1.06
CA THR A 99 -8.77 3.00 -2.22
C THR A 99 -7.70 2.14 -2.93
N TRP A 100 -7.87 0.82 -2.91
CA TRP A 100 -7.11 -0.11 -3.74
C TRP A 100 -7.88 -0.32 -5.04
N TYR A 101 -7.28 0.08 -6.17
CA TYR A 101 -7.80 -0.08 -7.53
C TYR A 101 -6.69 -0.63 -8.43
#